data_AF-A0A7W8MHG9-F1
#
_entry.id   AF-A0A7W8MHG9-F1
#
_cell.length_a   1.000
_cell.length_b   1.000
_cell.length_c   1.000
_cell.angle_alpha   90.00
_cell.angle_beta   90.00
_cell.angle_gamma   90.00
#
_symmetry.space_group_name_H-M   'P 1'
#
loop_
_entity.id
_entity.type
_entity.pdbx_description
1 polymer ?
#
loop_
_entity_poly.entity_id
_entity_poly.type
_entity_poly.pdbx_seq_one_letter_code
_entity_poly.pdbx_strand_id
1 'polypeptide(L)'
;MRRLYRLLTRWWTAFALAASLAMLAAAHAFERFGGLAPCNLCLKQREVYWGAVAIALVATVWHLVSRGSRGTPRIAAFLLAVVFTTGAITALFHMGGENQWWTLPAACAGGGDVDLEKLAAIAFGTGPVERPVLCDAVTWRFLGLSMAGWNVLISVALAVFSLLAAKRPKDARAPRP
;
A
#
# COMPACT_ATOMS: atom_id res chain seq x y z
N MET A 1 -5.84 -18.86 -20.99
CA MET A 1 -4.94 -17.69 -20.77
C MET A 1 -5.43 -16.38 -21.41
N ARG A 2 -5.74 -16.30 -22.72
CA ARG A 2 -6.15 -15.02 -23.38
C ARG A 2 -7.45 -14.38 -22.89
N ARG A 3 -8.40 -15.15 -22.33
CA ARG A 3 -9.65 -14.61 -21.72
C ARG A 3 -9.39 -13.98 -20.35
N LEU A 4 -8.67 -14.68 -19.47
CA LEU A 4 -8.31 -14.20 -18.14
C LEU A 4 -7.47 -12.91 -18.20
N TYR A 5 -6.44 -12.87 -19.03
CA TYR A 5 -5.63 -11.66 -19.24
C TYR A 5 -6.47 -10.46 -19.70
N ARG A 6 -7.43 -10.67 -20.61
CA ARG A 6 -8.32 -9.61 -21.09
C ARG A 6 -9.28 -9.11 -20.02
N LEU A 7 -9.79 -9.99 -19.17
CA LEU A 7 -10.68 -9.65 -18.06
C LEU A 7 -9.91 -8.88 -16.98
N LEU A 8 -8.78 -9.42 -16.51
CA LEU A 8 -7.91 -8.79 -15.52
C LEU A 8 -7.48 -7.39 -15.95
N THR A 9 -6.96 -7.25 -17.18
CA THR A 9 -6.52 -5.93 -17.67
C THR A 9 -7.67 -4.99 -17.99
N ARG A 10 -8.91 -5.46 -18.23
CA ARG A 10 -10.10 -4.62 -18.49
C ARG A 10 -10.70 -4.07 -17.20
N TRP A 11 -10.60 -4.82 -16.12
CA TRP A 11 -11.14 -4.47 -14.81
C TRP A 11 -10.03 -4.21 -13.80
N TRP A 12 -8.81 -3.93 -14.28
CA TRP A 12 -7.64 -3.83 -13.43
C TRP A 12 -7.80 -2.79 -12.33
N THR A 13 -8.38 -1.63 -12.64
CA THR A 13 -8.60 -0.57 -11.63
C THR A 13 -9.54 -1.04 -10.53
N ALA A 14 -10.54 -1.88 -10.83
CA ALA A 14 -11.41 -2.46 -9.81
C ALA A 14 -10.67 -3.49 -8.94
N PHE A 15 -9.84 -4.33 -9.54
CA PHE A 15 -8.99 -5.26 -8.79
C PHE A 15 -7.97 -4.52 -7.90
N ALA A 16 -7.33 -3.49 -8.43
CA ALA A 16 -6.40 -2.65 -7.69
C ALA A 16 -7.09 -1.91 -6.53
N LEU A 17 -8.31 -1.42 -6.75
CA LEU A 17 -9.14 -0.82 -5.70
C LEU A 17 -9.42 -1.84 -4.58
N ALA A 18 -9.95 -3.02 -4.94
CA ALA A 18 -10.27 -4.06 -3.98
C ALA A 18 -9.04 -4.52 -3.20
N ALA A 19 -7.90 -4.73 -3.87
CA ALA A 19 -6.64 -5.10 -3.23
C ALA A 19 -6.13 -4.00 -2.27
N SER A 20 -6.20 -2.73 -2.67
CA SER A 20 -5.77 -1.62 -1.83
C SER A 20 -6.64 -1.47 -0.58
N LEU A 21 -7.97 -1.60 -0.74
CA LEU A 21 -8.90 -1.61 0.39
C LEU A 21 -8.67 -2.82 1.30
N ALA A 22 -8.38 -4.00 0.75
CA ALA A 22 -8.06 -5.19 1.53
C ALA A 22 -6.76 -5.01 2.35
N MET A 23 -5.72 -4.41 1.75
CA MET A 23 -4.46 -4.10 2.44
C MET A 23 -4.67 -3.09 3.58
N LEU A 24 -5.44 -2.02 3.32
CA LEU A 24 -5.81 -1.05 4.34
C LEU A 24 -6.64 -1.70 5.46
N ALA A 25 -7.64 -2.51 5.12
CA ALA A 25 -8.47 -3.21 6.09
C ALA A 25 -7.63 -4.16 6.96
N ALA A 26 -6.71 -4.92 6.36
CA ALA A 26 -5.79 -5.78 7.09
C ALA A 26 -4.90 -4.96 8.05
N ALA A 27 -4.35 -3.84 7.60
CA ALA A 27 -3.51 -2.98 8.44
C ALA A 27 -4.28 -2.40 9.65
N HIS A 28 -5.51 -1.93 9.45
CA HIS A 28 -6.35 -1.44 10.55
C HIS A 28 -6.83 -2.58 11.44
N ALA A 29 -7.03 -3.79 10.91
CA ALA A 29 -7.37 -4.96 11.71
C ALA A 29 -6.21 -5.40 12.61
N PHE A 30 -4.97 -5.42 12.11
CA PHE A 30 -3.79 -5.70 12.94
C PHE A 30 -3.60 -4.65 14.04
N GLU A 31 -3.89 -3.39 13.74
CA GLU A 31 -3.84 -2.32 14.75
C GLU A 31 -4.94 -2.48 15.80
N ARG A 32 -6.19 -2.62 15.38
CA ARG A 32 -7.35 -2.61 16.29
C ARG A 32 -7.56 -3.91 17.04
N PHE A 33 -7.39 -5.04 16.36
CA PHE A 33 -7.64 -6.38 16.92
C PHE A 33 -6.35 -7.12 17.28
N GLY A 34 -5.25 -6.85 16.58
CA GLY A 34 -3.94 -7.42 16.89
C GLY A 34 -3.16 -6.66 17.97
N GLY A 35 -3.59 -5.44 18.33
CA GLY A 35 -2.85 -4.58 19.27
C GLY A 35 -1.50 -4.12 18.73
N LEU A 36 -1.29 -4.22 17.41
CA LEU A 36 -0.02 -3.90 16.76
C LEU A 36 -0.06 -2.44 16.29
N ALA A 37 0.34 -1.54 17.17
CA ALA A 37 0.44 -0.13 16.86
C ALA A 37 1.37 0.12 15.65
N PRO A 38 1.00 1.00 14.71
CA PRO A 38 1.80 1.23 13.51
C PRO A 38 3.03 2.09 13.82
N CYS A 39 4.17 1.72 13.24
CA CYS A 39 5.34 2.59 13.18
C CYS A 39 5.18 3.65 12.06
N ASN A 40 6.11 4.62 12.01
CA ASN A 40 6.10 5.67 10.99
C ASN A 40 6.13 5.11 9.56
N LEU A 41 6.97 4.11 9.27
CA LEU A 41 7.02 3.49 7.93
C LEU A 41 5.75 2.68 7.60
N CYS A 42 5.09 2.06 8.57
CA CYS A 42 3.77 1.45 8.37
C CYS A 42 2.74 2.48 7.91
N LEU A 43 2.72 3.67 8.53
CA LEU A 43 1.82 4.76 8.14
C LEU A 43 2.12 5.24 6.72
N LYS A 44 3.40 5.43 6.36
CA LYS A 44 3.79 5.79 4.99
C LYS A 44 3.39 4.75 3.95
N GLN A 45 3.46 3.46 4.29
CA GLN A 45 2.96 2.40 3.41
C GLN A 45 1.43 2.44 3.24
N ARG A 46 0.67 2.85 4.27
CA ARG A 46 -0.79 3.07 4.15
C ARG A 46 -1.13 4.24 3.24
N GLU A 47 -0.36 5.35 3.29
CA GLU A 47 -0.55 6.51 2.39
C GLU A 47 -0.47 6.09 0.92
N VAL A 48 0.43 5.17 0.56
CA VAL A 48 0.50 4.60 -0.80
C VAL A 48 -0.80 3.93 -1.20
N TYR A 49 -1.39 3.12 -0.33
CA TYR A 49 -2.65 2.44 -0.60
C TYR A 49 -3.84 3.42 -0.65
N TRP A 50 -3.85 4.47 0.17
CA TRP A 50 -4.85 5.53 0.05
C TRP A 50 -4.75 6.28 -1.29
N GLY A 51 -3.54 6.59 -1.74
CA GLY A 51 -3.30 7.15 -3.07
C GLY A 51 -3.78 6.21 -4.18
N ALA A 52 -3.49 4.91 -4.06
CA ALA A 52 -3.99 3.90 -4.99
C ALA A 52 -5.52 3.80 -4.99
N VAL A 53 -6.17 3.85 -3.83
CA VAL A 53 -7.63 3.88 -3.69
C VAL A 53 -8.20 5.08 -4.44
N ALA A 54 -7.65 6.28 -4.26
CA ALA A 54 -8.15 7.47 -4.94
C ALA A 54 -8.09 7.33 -6.48
N ILE A 55 -6.95 6.90 -7.02
CA ILE A 55 -6.76 6.71 -8.47
C ILE A 55 -7.68 5.60 -8.98
N ALA A 56 -7.68 4.45 -8.30
CA ALA A 56 -8.41 3.26 -8.71
C ALA A 56 -9.93 3.47 -8.64
N LEU A 57 -10.43 4.15 -7.61
CA LEU A 57 -11.84 4.49 -7.45
C LEU A 57 -12.31 5.39 -8.58
N VAL A 58 -11.64 6.52 -8.81
CA VAL A 58 -12.01 7.46 -9.88
C VAL A 58 -12.00 6.76 -11.24
N ALA A 59 -10.96 5.98 -11.54
CA ALA A 59 -10.85 5.25 -12.80
C ALA A 59 -11.92 4.16 -12.97
N THR A 60 -12.33 3.51 -11.87
CA THR A 60 -13.35 2.47 -11.87
C THR A 60 -14.75 3.06 -12.04
N VAL A 61 -15.07 4.15 -11.32
CA VAL A 61 -16.32 4.89 -11.50
C VAL A 61 -16.44 5.41 -12.93
N TRP A 62 -15.36 6.00 -13.47
CA TRP A 62 -15.33 6.43 -14.87
C TRP A 62 -15.58 5.27 -15.85
N HIS A 63 -15.00 4.09 -15.60
CA HIS A 63 -15.24 2.91 -16.43
C HIS A 63 -16.71 2.48 -16.42
N LEU A 64 -17.35 2.49 -15.24
CA LEU A 64 -18.76 2.14 -15.07
C LEU A 64 -19.68 3.15 -15.78
N VAL A 65 -19.48 4.46 -15.55
CA VAL A 65 -20.28 5.53 -16.14
C VAL A 65 -20.15 5.56 -17.67
N SER A 66 -18.96 5.33 -18.20
CA SER A 66 -18.73 5.26 -19.65
C SER A 66 -19.20 3.96 -20.30
N ARG A 67 -19.90 3.09 -19.56
CA ARG A 67 -20.38 1.74 -19.98
C ARG A 67 -19.26 0.89 -20.57
N GLY A 68 -18.03 1.08 -20.11
CA GLY A 68 -16.85 0.38 -20.61
C GLY A 68 -16.48 0.67 -22.07
N SER A 69 -17.06 1.70 -22.71
CA SER A 69 -16.81 2.07 -24.11
C SER A 69 -15.35 2.40 -24.42
N ARG A 70 -14.57 2.79 -23.40
CA ARG A 70 -13.16 3.20 -23.52
C ARG A 70 -12.16 2.22 -22.86
N GLY A 71 -12.62 1.11 -22.26
CA GLY A 71 -11.76 0.18 -21.51
C GLY A 71 -11.20 0.78 -20.21
N THR A 72 -10.24 0.11 -19.56
CA THR A 72 -9.47 0.66 -18.43
C THR A 72 -8.70 1.89 -18.90
N PRO A 73 -8.73 3.03 -18.17
CA PRO A 73 -7.90 4.17 -18.52
C PRO A 73 -6.43 3.78 -18.38
N ARG A 74 -5.70 3.70 -19.50
CA ARG A 74 -4.27 3.33 -19.51
C ARG A 74 -3.43 4.24 -18.61
N ILE A 75 -3.80 5.53 -18.59
CA ILE A 75 -3.17 6.53 -17.73
C ILE A 75 -3.36 6.15 -16.26
N ALA A 76 -4.58 5.79 -15.84
CA ALA A 76 -4.82 5.36 -14.46
C ALA A 76 -4.06 4.07 -14.13
N ALA A 77 -4.01 3.09 -15.04
CA ALA A 77 -3.22 1.88 -14.84
C ALA A 77 -1.71 2.18 -14.73
N PHE A 78 -1.20 3.14 -15.49
CA PHE A 78 0.20 3.57 -15.38
C PHE A 78 0.47 4.31 -14.07
N LEU A 79 -0.42 5.21 -13.65
CA LEU A 79 -0.32 5.90 -12.35
C LEU A 79 -0.34 4.89 -11.19
N LEU A 80 -1.21 3.88 -11.24
CA LEU A 80 -1.21 2.79 -10.26
C LEU A 80 0.12 2.02 -10.28
N ALA A 81 0.71 1.78 -11.45
CA ALA A 81 2.03 1.13 -11.53
C ALA A 81 3.10 1.95 -10.80
N VAL A 82 3.10 3.28 -10.99
CA VAL A 82 4.03 4.18 -10.29
C VAL A 82 3.79 4.13 -8.78
N VAL A 83 2.54 4.30 -8.33
CA VAL A 83 2.18 4.30 -6.90
C VAL A 83 2.56 2.98 -6.22
N PHE A 84 2.23 1.83 -6.80
CA PHE A 84 2.60 0.55 -6.21
C PHE A 84 4.11 0.27 -6.28
N THR A 85 4.82 0.81 -7.28
CA THR A 85 6.29 0.75 -7.31
C THR A 85 6.89 1.55 -6.15
N THR A 86 6.36 2.76 -5.88
CA THR A 86 6.72 3.52 -4.68
C THR A 86 6.45 2.72 -3.41
N GLY A 87 5.28 2.07 -3.31
CA GLY A 87 4.95 1.16 -2.20
C GLY A 87 5.94 0.02 -2.02
N ALA A 88 6.34 -0.63 -3.12
CA ALA A 88 7.33 -1.72 -3.10
C ALA A 88 8.70 -1.24 -2.61
N ILE A 89 9.15 -0.07 -3.07
CA ILE A 89 10.42 0.52 -2.63
C ILE A 89 10.37 0.88 -1.14
N THR A 90 9.30 1.53 -0.68
CA THR A 90 9.12 1.89 0.73
C THR A 90 9.01 0.66 1.63
N ALA A 91 8.30 -0.39 1.17
CA ALA A 91 8.20 -1.65 1.89
C ALA A 91 9.55 -2.38 1.95
N LEU A 92 10.33 -2.34 0.87
CA LEU A 92 11.67 -2.94 0.82
C LEU A 92 12.60 -2.19 1.76
N PHE A 93 12.52 -0.85 1.78
CA PHE A 93 13.27 -0.01 2.70
C PHE A 93 12.98 -0.34 4.18
N HIS A 94 11.70 -0.54 4.51
CA HIS A 94 11.26 -0.94 5.84
C HIS A 94 11.76 -2.34 6.21
N MET A 95 11.53 -3.32 5.34
CA MET A 95 11.95 -4.70 5.54
C MET A 95 13.48 -4.83 5.66
N GLY A 96 14.26 -4.07 4.90
CA GLY A 96 15.72 -4.13 5.06
C GLY A 96 16.20 -3.46 6.34
N GLY A 97 15.50 -2.46 6.88
CA GLY A 97 15.74 -1.96 8.24
C GLY A 97 15.47 -3.04 9.30
N GLU A 98 14.35 -3.75 9.17
CA GLU A 98 14.02 -4.90 10.03
C GLU A 98 15.07 -6.03 9.97
N ASN A 99 15.67 -6.26 8.80
CA ASN A 99 16.72 -7.27 8.60
C ASN A 99 18.15 -6.72 8.79
N GLN A 100 18.29 -5.47 9.27
CA GLN A 100 19.58 -4.82 9.51
C GLN A 100 20.49 -4.74 8.28
N TRP A 101 19.90 -4.66 7.09
CA TRP A 101 20.63 -4.42 5.84
C TRP A 101 21.18 -2.99 5.77
N TRP A 102 20.52 -2.06 6.45
CA TRP A 102 20.93 -0.67 6.62
C TRP A 102 20.32 -0.08 7.89
N THR A 103 20.95 0.97 8.40
CA THR A 103 20.40 1.77 9.49
C THR A 103 19.26 2.64 9.00
N LEU A 104 18.12 2.61 9.69
CA LEU A 104 17.02 3.52 9.39
C LEU A 104 17.30 4.95 9.92
N PRO A 105 16.72 6.00 9.31
CA PRO A 105 16.88 7.37 9.78
C PRO A 105 16.37 7.54 11.22
N ALA A 106 16.87 8.57 11.93
CA ALA A 106 16.45 8.86 13.31
C ALA A 106 14.92 9.04 13.47
N ALA A 107 14.23 9.53 12.42
CA ALA A 107 12.77 9.63 12.36
C ALA A 107 12.04 8.27 12.44
N CYS A 108 12.74 7.15 12.33
CA CYS A 108 12.23 5.80 12.50
C CYS A 108 12.56 5.19 13.87
N ALA A 109 13.39 5.85 14.67
CA ALA A 109 13.84 5.42 15.99
C ALA A 109 12.95 5.93 17.15
N GLY A 110 11.70 6.32 16.84
CA GLY A 110 10.73 6.78 17.84
C GLY A 110 10.53 8.30 17.95
N GLY A 111 11.11 9.09 17.06
CA GLY A 111 10.96 10.55 17.03
C GLY A 111 9.92 11.03 16.00
N GLY A 112 8.65 11.06 16.39
CA GLY A 112 7.72 12.06 15.86
C GLY A 112 7.97 13.41 16.55
N ASP A 113 7.24 14.46 16.14
CA ASP A 113 7.28 15.77 16.81
C ASP A 113 7.23 15.58 18.32
N VAL A 114 8.22 16.14 19.03
CA VAL A 114 8.26 16.07 20.49
C VAL A 114 7.22 17.05 20.99
N ASP A 115 6.03 16.53 21.23
CA ASP A 115 5.00 17.24 21.97
C ASP A 115 5.49 17.42 23.41
N LEU A 116 5.94 18.64 23.73
CA LEU A 116 6.47 18.99 25.05
C LEU A 116 5.44 18.73 26.16
N GLU A 117 4.14 18.81 25.88
CA GLU A 117 3.08 18.51 26.83
C GLU A 117 3.00 17.02 27.13
N LYS A 118 3.14 16.15 26.12
CA LYS A 118 3.24 14.70 26.32
C LYS A 118 4.54 14.32 27.03
N LEU A 119 5.65 14.97 26.70
CA LEU A 119 6.94 14.74 27.35
C LEU A 119 6.89 15.14 28.82
N ALA A 120 6.27 16.28 29.14
CA ALA A 120 6.01 16.71 30.51
C ALA A 120 5.09 15.73 31.24
N ALA A 121 4.01 15.28 30.62
CA ALA A 121 3.10 14.30 31.23
C ALA A 121 3.80 12.97 31.55
N ILE A 122 4.72 12.50 30.69
CA ILE A 122 5.56 11.32 30.95
C ILE A 122 6.57 11.61 32.07
N ALA A 123 7.25 12.77 32.04
CA ALA A 123 8.25 13.14 33.04
C ALA A 123 7.67 13.33 34.45
N PHE A 124 6.43 13.83 34.54
CA PHE A 124 5.70 14.02 35.80
C PHE A 124 4.81 12.81 36.17
N GLY A 125 4.84 11.74 35.38
CA GLY A 125 4.08 10.51 35.65
C GLY A 125 2.55 10.67 35.56
N THR A 126 2.07 11.73 34.93
CA THR A 126 0.64 12.04 34.77
C THR A 126 0.07 11.55 33.45
N GLY A 127 0.91 11.16 32.49
CA GLY A 127 0.53 10.67 31.17
C GLY A 127 0.80 9.17 30.97
N PRO A 128 0.05 8.49 30.08
CA PRO A 128 0.37 7.13 29.67
C PRO A 128 1.74 7.07 28.98
N VAL A 129 2.59 6.14 29.41
CA VAL A 129 3.89 5.90 28.77
C VAL A 129 3.66 5.10 27.49
N GLU A 130 3.32 5.79 26.40
CA GLU A 130 3.29 5.18 25.07
C GLU A 130 4.74 4.95 24.61
N ARG A 131 5.17 3.70 24.65
CA ARG A 131 6.49 3.31 24.15
C ARG A 131 6.54 3.59 22.64
N PRO A 132 7.58 4.29 22.15
CA PRO A 132 7.71 4.55 20.72
C PRO A 132 7.78 3.24 19.93
N VAL A 133 6.95 3.09 18.90
CA VAL A 133 6.99 1.94 17.99
C VAL A 133 8.08 2.18 16.96
N LEU A 134 9.14 1.38 17.03
CA LEU A 134 10.30 1.49 16.16
C LEU A 134 10.05 0.80 14.82
N CYS A 135 10.55 1.38 13.72
CA CYS A 135 10.36 0.81 12.38
C CYS A 135 11.31 -0.36 12.07
N ASP A 136 12.37 -0.58 12.85
CA ASP A 136 13.30 -1.71 12.67
C ASP A 136 12.89 -2.95 13.49
N ALA A 137 11.89 -2.82 14.36
CA ALA A 137 11.40 -3.92 15.16
C ALA A 137 10.34 -4.75 14.41
N VAL A 138 10.63 -6.03 14.19
CA VAL A 138 9.64 -6.96 13.64
C VAL A 138 8.62 -7.33 14.71
N THR A 139 7.40 -6.79 14.59
CA THR A 139 6.31 -7.03 15.55
C THR A 139 5.47 -8.27 15.22
N TRP A 140 5.53 -8.75 13.98
CA TRP A 140 4.77 -9.91 13.52
C TRP A 140 5.45 -10.60 12.34
N ARG A 141 5.28 -11.92 12.26
CA ARG A 141 5.76 -12.74 11.16
C ARG A 141 4.72 -13.75 10.73
N PHE A 142 4.68 -14.06 9.44
CA PHE A 142 3.92 -15.15 8.86
C PHE A 142 4.68 -15.77 7.70
N LEU A 143 4.77 -17.10 7.71
CA LEU A 143 5.57 -17.89 6.76
C LEU A 143 7.00 -17.37 6.58
N GLY A 144 7.62 -16.93 7.69
CA GLY A 144 8.99 -16.44 7.69
C GLY A 144 9.18 -14.99 7.22
N LEU A 145 8.12 -14.28 6.81
CA LEU A 145 8.18 -12.88 6.40
C LEU A 145 7.53 -11.96 7.44
N SER A 146 8.09 -10.76 7.63
CA SER A 146 7.46 -9.69 8.39
C SER A 146 6.27 -9.09 7.64
N MET A 147 5.49 -8.23 8.29
CA MET A 147 4.45 -7.46 7.59
C MET A 147 5.03 -6.62 6.44
N ALA A 148 6.19 -5.98 6.67
CA ALA A 148 6.88 -5.23 5.62
C ALA A 148 7.29 -6.13 4.45
N GLY A 149 7.80 -7.33 4.73
CA GLY A 149 8.16 -8.31 3.70
C GLY A 149 6.98 -8.79 2.86
N TRP A 150 5.83 -9.08 3.49
CA TRP A 150 4.59 -9.36 2.76
C TRP A 150 4.15 -8.17 1.90
N ASN A 151 4.30 -6.95 2.43
CA ASN A 151 3.94 -5.75 1.71
C ASN A 151 4.81 -5.51 0.46
N VAL A 152 6.10 -5.88 0.50
CA VAL A 152 6.98 -5.88 -0.68
C VAL A 152 6.39 -6.76 -1.77
N LEU A 153 6.10 -8.03 -1.47
CA LEU A 153 5.61 -9.00 -2.45
C LEU A 153 4.29 -8.55 -3.09
N ILE A 154 3.36 -8.08 -2.27
CA ILE A 154 2.05 -7.61 -2.73
C ILE A 154 2.19 -6.36 -3.59
N SER A 155 2.98 -5.37 -3.13
CA SER A 155 3.20 -4.12 -3.88
C SER A 155 3.88 -4.37 -5.23
N VAL A 156 4.87 -5.26 -5.29
CA VAL A 156 5.53 -5.67 -6.54
C VAL A 156 4.52 -6.33 -7.49
N ALA A 157 3.70 -7.27 -7.00
CA ALA A 157 2.69 -7.92 -7.81
C ALA A 157 1.70 -6.89 -8.39
N LEU A 158 1.19 -5.98 -7.55
CA LEU A 158 0.26 -4.92 -7.97
C LEU A 158 0.90 -3.95 -8.98
N ALA A 159 2.18 -3.61 -8.81
CA ALA A 159 2.92 -2.77 -9.76
C ALA A 159 3.06 -3.45 -11.13
N VAL A 160 3.45 -4.73 -11.15
CA VAL A 160 3.59 -5.52 -12.38
C VAL A 160 2.26 -5.62 -13.12
N PHE A 161 1.17 -6.00 -12.45
CA PHE A 161 -0.13 -6.11 -13.09
C PHE A 161 -0.67 -4.75 -13.57
N SER A 162 -0.37 -3.67 -12.86
CA SER A 162 -0.68 -2.31 -13.30
C SER A 162 0.04 -1.93 -14.58
N LEU A 163 1.33 -2.25 -14.67
CA LEU A 163 2.11 -2.02 -15.89
C LEU A 163 1.62 -2.87 -17.07
N LEU A 164 1.26 -4.13 -16.82
CA LEU A 164 0.67 -5.02 -17.84
C LEU A 164 -0.67 -4.48 -18.35
N ALA A 165 -1.50 -3.93 -17.46
CA ALA A 165 -2.77 -3.30 -17.83
C ALA A 165 -2.55 -1.99 -18.63
N ALA A 166 -1.55 -1.20 -18.26
CA ALA A 166 -1.18 0.03 -18.98
C ALA A 166 -0.69 -0.23 -20.41
N LYS A 167 0.08 -1.31 -20.62
CA LYS A 167 0.65 -1.69 -21.93
C LYS A 167 -0.30 -2.44 -22.86
N ARG A 168 -1.56 -2.67 -22.47
CA ARG A 168 -2.53 -3.43 -23.28
C ARG A 168 -2.82 -2.77 -24.65
N PRO A 169 -2.72 -3.48 -25.79
CA PRO A 169 -3.01 -2.96 -27.14
C PRO A 169 -4.44 -2.39 -27.33
N LYS A 170 -4.64 -1.45 -28.28
CA LYS A 170 -5.93 -0.75 -28.48
C LYS A 170 -7.02 -1.70 -29.01
N ASP A 171 -6.62 -2.74 -29.73
CA ASP A 171 -7.48 -3.69 -30.45
C ASP A 171 -8.13 -4.75 -29.54
N ALA A 172 -7.79 -4.73 -28.25
CA ALA A 172 -8.44 -5.55 -27.25
C ALA A 172 -9.73 -4.91 -26.68
N ARG A 173 -10.19 -3.78 -27.25
CA ARG A 173 -11.57 -3.29 -27.07
C ARG A 173 -12.51 -4.32 -27.68
N ALA A 174 -13.52 -4.76 -26.93
CA ALA A 174 -14.50 -5.71 -27.45
C ALA A 174 -15.11 -5.16 -28.76
N PRO A 175 -15.44 -6.03 -29.74
CA PRO A 175 -16.18 -5.60 -30.92
C PRO A 175 -17.45 -4.89 -30.46
N ARG A 176 -17.73 -3.73 -31.06
CA ARG A 176 -19.02 -3.07 -30.89
C ARG A 176 -20.08 -3.99 -31.52
N PRO A 177 -21.19 -4.31 -30.81
CA PRO A 177 -22.35 -4.89 -31.48
C PRO A 177 -22.91 -3.93 -32.51
#